data_AF-A0AAV1KBJ5-F1
#
_entry.id   AF-A0AAV1KBJ5-F1
#
_cell.length_a   1.000
_cell.length_b   1.000
_cell.length_c   1.000
_cell.angle_alpha   90.00
_cell.angle_beta   90.00
_cell.angle_gamma   90.00
#
_symmetry.space_group_name_H-M   'P 1'
#
loop_
_entity.id
_entity.type
_entity.pdbx_description
1 polymer ?
#
loop_
_entity_poly.entity_id
_entity_poly.type
_entity_poly.pdbx_seq_one_letter_code
_entity_poly.pdbx_strand_id
1 'polypeptide(L)'
;MAEKFNKTAINFSDVEKLDILIQSFEDRFLEFKKVKPLLDILSNPFTISVENAPDSMQLEIIDIQRDQDLRNKFNEGDLLNFYRCIDKNTYKELRINALKCASLFGSTYICEQTFSILNNNKTKNRNRLANESLQAVLRVSTSK
;
A
#
# COMPACT_ATOMS: atom_id res chain seq x y z
N MET A 1 49.18 2.36 25.25
CA MET A 1 48.18 3.45 25.40
C MET A 1 46.88 2.92 24.82
N ALA A 2 45.99 2.40 25.67
CA ALA A 2 44.76 1.74 25.25
C ALA A 2 43.64 2.78 25.12
N GLU A 3 43.14 2.99 23.90
CA GLU A 3 41.93 3.75 23.65
C GLU A 3 40.76 3.07 24.37
N LYS A 4 40.26 3.73 25.42
CA LYS A 4 39.03 3.35 26.08
C LYS A 4 37.89 3.64 25.11
N PHE A 5 37.37 2.60 24.46
CA PHE A 5 36.06 2.63 23.83
C PHE A 5 35.03 3.01 24.90
N ASN A 6 34.59 4.27 24.85
CA ASN A 6 33.55 4.78 25.70
C ASN A 6 32.23 4.16 25.21
N LYS A 7 31.82 3.04 25.81
CA LYS A 7 30.47 2.52 25.65
C LYS A 7 29.53 3.59 26.20
N THR A 8 28.95 4.40 25.31
CA THR A 8 27.84 5.30 25.63
C THR A 8 26.82 4.48 26.42
N ALA A 9 26.59 4.86 27.67
CA ALA A 9 25.57 4.24 28.49
C ALA A 9 24.26 4.32 27.71
N ILE A 10 23.73 3.16 27.31
CA ILE A 10 22.44 3.08 26.65
C ILE A 10 21.44 3.68 27.65
N ASN A 11 20.85 4.82 27.28
CA ASN A 11 19.84 5.45 28.11
C ASN A 11 18.60 4.56 28.09
N PHE A 12 18.42 3.76 29.14
CA PHE A 12 17.32 2.81 29.27
C PHE A 12 15.94 3.45 29.10
N SER A 13 15.79 4.76 29.39
CA SER A 13 14.55 5.51 29.15
C SER A 13 14.22 5.69 27.66
N ASP A 14 15.22 5.81 26.80
CA ASP A 14 15.00 5.95 25.36
C ASP A 14 14.72 4.58 24.71
N VAL A 15 15.29 3.51 25.25
CA VAL A 15 14.98 2.12 24.84
C VAL A 15 13.52 1.79 25.15
N GLU A 16 13.04 2.10 26.35
CA GLU A 16 11.65 1.86 26.76
C GLU A 16 10.65 2.63 25.87
N LYS A 17 10.98 3.88 25.49
CA LYS A 17 10.17 4.65 24.55
C LYS A 17 10.14 4.04 23.15
N LEU A 18 11.26 3.48 22.69
CA LEU A 18 11.31 2.76 21.41
C LEU A 18 10.40 1.53 21.44
N ASP A 19 10.45 0.74 22.52
CA ASP A 19 9.62 -0.46 22.64
C ASP A 19 8.13 -0.13 22.66
N ILE A 20 7.73 0.92 23.38
CA ILE A 20 6.35 1.43 23.37
C ILE A 20 5.93 1.87 21.96
N LEU A 21 6.81 2.57 21.24
CA LEU A 21 6.53 3.00 19.88
C LEU A 21 6.36 1.81 18.93
N ILE A 22 7.27 0.83 19.00
CA ILE A 22 7.20 -0.40 18.20
C ILE A 22 5.88 -1.12 18.47
N GLN A 23 5.51 -1.31 19.74
CA GLN A 23 4.25 -1.97 20.09
C GLN A 23 3.04 -1.19 19.57
N SER A 24 3.05 0.13 19.68
CA SER A 24 1.97 0.97 19.14
C SER A 24 1.83 0.84 17.62
N PHE A 25 2.93 0.72 16.89
CA PHE A 25 2.91 0.43 15.46
C PHE A 25 2.34 -0.96 15.18
N GLU A 26 2.83 -1.99 15.87
CA GLU A 26 2.35 -3.37 15.70
C GLU A 26 0.84 -3.49 15.95
N ASP A 27 0.34 -2.84 17.00
CA ASP A 27 -1.09 -2.83 17.33
C ASP A 27 -1.91 -2.09 16.26
N ARG A 28 -1.42 -0.93 15.81
CA ARG A 28 -2.10 -0.10 14.80
C ARG A 28 -2.18 -0.79 13.43
N PHE A 29 -1.14 -1.53 13.06
CA PHE A 29 -1.04 -2.21 11.77
C PHE A 29 -1.37 -3.71 11.85
N LEU A 30 -1.93 -4.18 12.97
CA LEU A 30 -2.29 -5.59 13.16
C LEU A 30 -3.21 -6.10 12.04
N GLU A 31 -4.20 -5.30 11.64
CA GLU A 31 -5.13 -5.66 10.56
C GLU A 31 -4.43 -5.72 9.19
N PHE A 32 -3.36 -4.96 8.97
CA PHE A 32 -2.59 -5.04 7.73
C PHE A 32 -1.90 -6.39 7.55
N LYS A 33 -1.61 -7.10 8.65
CA LYS A 33 -1.09 -8.48 8.58
C LYS A 33 -2.08 -9.42 7.88
N LYS A 34 -3.39 -9.17 7.98
CA LYS A 34 -4.43 -9.94 7.26
C LYS A 34 -4.47 -9.63 5.77
N VAL A 35 -4.08 -8.41 5.39
CA VAL A 35 -4.05 -7.95 3.98
C VAL A 35 -2.73 -8.32 3.31
N LYS A 36 -1.67 -8.59 4.09
CA LYS A 36 -0.34 -8.93 3.59
C LYS A 36 -0.33 -10.02 2.49
N PRO A 37 -1.04 -11.16 2.60
CA PRO A 37 -1.11 -12.14 1.52
C PRO A 37 -1.56 -11.54 0.19
N LEU A 38 -2.57 -10.67 0.21
CA LEU A 38 -3.08 -10.01 -1.00
C LEU A 38 -2.07 -9.02 -1.58
N LEU A 39 -1.31 -8.32 -0.73
CA LEU A 39 -0.24 -7.41 -1.15
C LEU A 39 0.95 -8.15 -1.74
N ASP A 40 1.31 -9.32 -1.18
CA ASP A 40 2.38 -10.17 -1.69
C ASP A 40 1.98 -10.72 -3.07
N ILE A 41 0.70 -11.13 -3.23
CA ILE A 41 0.15 -11.59 -4.52
C ILE A 41 0.12 -10.47 -5.54
N LEU A 42 -0.31 -9.25 -5.15
CA LEU A 42 -0.25 -8.06 -6.01
C LEU A 42 1.19 -7.74 -6.43
N SER A 43 2.14 -7.86 -5.50
CA SER A 43 3.53 -7.50 -5.76
C SER A 43 4.20 -8.48 -6.71
N ASN A 44 3.99 -9.78 -6.51
CA ASN A 44 4.46 -10.80 -7.42
C ASN A 44 3.71 -12.15 -7.22
N PRO A 45 2.79 -12.51 -8.13
CA PRO A 45 2.04 -13.76 -8.02
C PRO A 45 2.92 -14.98 -8.38
N PHE A 46 4.08 -14.77 -9.03
CA PHE A 46 4.97 -15.84 -9.48
C PHE A 46 5.93 -16.36 -8.39
N THR A 47 6.03 -15.67 -7.25
CA THR A 47 6.99 -16.00 -6.19
C THR A 47 6.35 -16.34 -4.86
N ILE A 48 5.05 -16.11 -4.69
CA ILE A 48 4.36 -16.44 -3.44
C ILE A 48 4.17 -17.95 -3.29
N SER A 49 4.35 -18.48 -2.08
CA SER A 49 3.96 -19.86 -1.79
C SER A 49 2.45 -19.98 -1.84
N VAL A 50 1.95 -21.01 -2.53
CA VAL A 50 0.50 -21.25 -2.71
C VAL A 50 -0.20 -21.39 -1.36
N GLU A 51 0.45 -22.01 -0.38
CA GLU A 51 -0.10 -22.19 0.98
C GLU A 51 -0.30 -20.87 1.75
N ASN A 52 0.38 -19.80 1.34
CA ASN A 52 0.22 -18.47 1.93
C ASN A 52 -0.88 -17.65 1.24
N ALA A 53 -1.46 -18.15 0.14
CA ALA A 53 -2.54 -17.47 -0.57
C ALA A 53 -3.92 -17.87 -0.01
N PRO A 54 -4.93 -16.99 -0.11
CA PRO A 54 -6.30 -17.33 0.23
C PRO A 54 -6.80 -18.55 -0.57
N ASP A 55 -7.54 -19.45 0.08
CA ASP A 55 -8.03 -20.70 -0.53
C ASP A 55 -8.76 -20.48 -1.86
N SER A 56 -9.53 -19.38 -1.96
CA SER A 56 -10.27 -19.02 -3.17
C SER A 56 -9.39 -18.65 -4.37
N MET A 57 -8.09 -18.44 -4.17
CA MET A 57 -7.13 -18.04 -5.21
C MET A 57 -6.03 -19.06 -5.47
N GLN A 58 -5.88 -20.09 -4.62
CA GLN A 58 -4.76 -21.04 -4.72
C GLN A 58 -4.67 -21.70 -6.10
N LEU A 59 -5.81 -22.10 -6.69
CA LEU A 59 -5.85 -22.69 -8.02
C LEU A 59 -5.39 -21.70 -9.11
N GLU A 60 -5.91 -20.47 -9.09
CA GLU A 60 -5.51 -19.43 -10.04
C GLU A 60 -4.01 -19.09 -9.91
N ILE A 61 -3.46 -19.11 -8.69
CA ILE A 61 -2.03 -18.90 -8.46
C ILE A 61 -1.19 -20.06 -9.00
N ILE A 62 -1.60 -21.30 -8.79
CA ILE A 62 -0.91 -22.46 -9.37
C ILE A 62 -0.87 -22.34 -10.91
N ASP A 63 -2.00 -22.00 -11.51
CA ASP A 63 -2.12 -21.90 -12.96
C ASP A 63 -1.25 -20.76 -13.52
N ILE A 64 -1.32 -19.56 -12.92
CA ILE A 64 -0.53 -18.42 -13.41
C ILE A 64 0.97 -18.64 -13.19
N GLN A 65 1.38 -19.31 -12.11
CA GLN A 65 2.80 -19.62 -11.85
C GLN A 65 3.41 -20.55 -12.89
N ARG A 66 2.58 -21.39 -13.53
CA ARG A 66 3.01 -22.31 -14.59
C ARG A 66 3.08 -21.64 -15.97
N ASP A 67 2.37 -20.53 -16.17
CA ASP A 67 2.30 -19.81 -17.43
C ASP A 67 3.54 -18.92 -17.64
N GLN A 68 4.45 -19.38 -18.50
CA GLN A 68 5.68 -18.64 -18.82
C GLN A 68 5.42 -17.38 -19.66
N ASP A 69 4.38 -17.36 -20.49
CA ASP A 69 4.07 -16.20 -21.33
C ASP A 69 3.53 -15.06 -20.46
N LEU A 70 2.66 -15.38 -19.49
CA LEU A 70 2.22 -14.42 -18.49
C LEU A 70 3.37 -13.96 -17.60
N ARG A 71 4.30 -14.85 -17.24
CA ARG A 71 5.50 -14.46 -16.48
C ARG A 71 6.38 -13.47 -17.24
N ASN A 72 6.60 -13.69 -18.53
CA ASN A 72 7.36 -12.76 -19.36
C ASN A 72 6.65 -11.41 -19.48
N LYS A 73 5.34 -11.41 -19.74
CA LYS A 73 4.52 -10.19 -19.76
C LYS A 73 4.55 -9.42 -18.44
N PHE A 74 4.57 -10.13 -17.31
CA PHE A 74 4.69 -9.50 -15.99
C PHE A 74 6.04 -8.80 -15.82
N ASN A 75 7.14 -9.44 -16.24
CA ASN A 75 8.49 -8.88 -16.11
C ASN A 75 8.76 -7.70 -17.07
N GLU A 76 8.09 -7.67 -18.23
CA GLU A 76 8.23 -6.61 -19.23
C GLU A 76 7.30 -5.43 -18.98
N GLY A 77 6.20 -5.64 -18.27
CA GLY A 77 5.07 -4.72 -18.18
C GLY A 77 4.99 -3.90 -16.90
N ASP A 78 4.12 -2.89 -16.93
CA ASP A 78 3.66 -2.21 -15.72
C ASP A 78 2.70 -3.13 -14.92
N LEU A 79 2.83 -3.09 -13.60
CA LEU A 79 2.10 -3.95 -12.67
C LEU A 79 0.59 -3.85 -12.87
N LEU A 80 0.05 -2.62 -12.93
CA LEU A 80 -1.39 -2.41 -13.03
C LEU A 80 -1.93 -2.83 -14.41
N ASN A 81 -1.16 -2.56 -15.46
CA ASN A 81 -1.52 -2.98 -16.81
C ASN A 81 -1.51 -4.51 -16.95
N PHE A 82 -0.55 -5.20 -16.34
CA PHE A 82 -0.54 -6.66 -16.30
C PHE A 82 -1.86 -7.23 -15.75
N TYR A 83 -2.27 -6.83 -14.54
CA TYR A 83 -3.53 -7.32 -13.94
C TYR A 83 -4.78 -6.86 -14.70
N ARG A 84 -4.73 -5.78 -15.47
CA ARG A 84 -5.84 -5.39 -16.35
C ARG A 84 -6.01 -6.33 -17.54
N CYS A 85 -4.89 -6.86 -18.06
CA CYS A 85 -4.82 -7.64 -19.29
C CYS A 85 -4.90 -9.16 -19.09
N ILE A 86 -4.75 -9.68 -17.88
CA ILE A 86 -5.00 -11.11 -17.60
C ILE A 86 -6.47 -11.47 -17.84
N ASP A 87 -6.71 -12.71 -18.29
CA ASP A 87 -8.05 -13.16 -18.63
C ASP A 87 -8.99 -13.13 -17.41
N LYS A 88 -10.13 -12.47 -17.58
CA LYS A 88 -11.10 -12.21 -16.50
C LYS A 88 -11.90 -13.44 -16.09
N ASN A 89 -11.94 -14.49 -16.93
CA ASN A 89 -12.69 -15.70 -16.66
C ASN A 89 -11.77 -16.75 -16.01
N THR A 90 -10.53 -16.86 -16.47
CA THR A 90 -9.52 -17.78 -15.93
C THR A 90 -8.94 -17.30 -14.60
N TYR A 91 -8.63 -16.01 -14.47
CA TYR A 91 -7.94 -15.43 -13.30
C TYR A 91 -8.81 -14.40 -12.59
N LYS A 92 -10.08 -14.76 -12.34
CA LYS A 92 -11.11 -13.82 -11.86
C LYS A 92 -10.75 -13.28 -10.47
N GLU A 93 -10.47 -14.16 -9.51
CA GLU A 93 -10.22 -13.75 -8.13
C GLU A 93 -8.89 -13.00 -8.01
N LEU A 94 -7.85 -13.47 -8.69
CA LEU A 94 -6.54 -12.82 -8.77
C LEU A 94 -6.69 -11.40 -9.31
N ARG A 95 -7.37 -11.24 -10.45
CA ARG A 95 -7.60 -9.94 -11.10
C ARG A 95 -8.37 -8.99 -10.21
N ILE A 96 -9.48 -9.43 -9.63
CA ILE A 96 -10.33 -8.59 -8.77
C ILE A 96 -9.53 -8.14 -7.54
N ASN A 97 -8.82 -9.05 -6.87
CA ASN A 97 -8.09 -8.71 -5.65
C ASN A 97 -6.89 -7.82 -5.92
N ALA A 98 -6.14 -8.05 -7.00
CA ALA A 98 -5.03 -7.17 -7.38
C ALA A 98 -5.51 -5.73 -7.67
N LEU A 99 -6.60 -5.58 -8.44
CA LEU A 99 -7.17 -4.26 -8.75
C LEU A 99 -7.76 -3.56 -7.52
N LYS A 100 -8.36 -4.32 -6.59
CA LYS A 100 -8.80 -3.80 -5.28
C LYS A 100 -7.60 -3.32 -4.45
N CYS A 101 -6.51 -4.07 -4.40
CA CYS A 101 -5.32 -3.65 -3.66
C CYS A 101 -4.70 -2.40 -4.28
N ALA A 102 -4.62 -2.32 -5.61
CA ALA A 102 -4.12 -1.14 -6.30
C ALA A 102 -4.96 0.12 -6.02
N SER A 103 -6.29 -0.01 -5.84
CA SER A 103 -7.15 1.14 -5.57
C SER A 103 -6.99 1.72 -4.15
N LEU A 104 -6.53 0.92 -3.18
CA LEU A 104 -6.20 1.40 -1.83
C LEU A 104 -5.09 2.46 -1.85
N PHE A 105 -4.12 2.29 -2.75
CA PHE A 105 -3.02 3.25 -2.89
C PHE A 105 -3.47 4.54 -3.59
N GLY A 106 -4.37 4.42 -4.58
CA GLY A 106 -4.94 5.57 -5.28
C GLY A 106 -5.77 6.47 -4.37
N SER A 107 -6.60 5.89 -3.49
CA SER A 107 -7.43 6.67 -2.57
C SER A 107 -6.59 7.40 -1.52
N THR A 108 -5.52 6.78 -1.02
CA THR A 108 -4.62 7.39 -0.04
C THR A 108 -3.92 8.61 -0.64
N TYR A 109 -3.40 8.50 -1.87
CA TYR A 109 -2.80 9.63 -2.59
C TYR A 109 -3.80 10.76 -2.82
N ILE A 110 -5.04 10.44 -3.24
CA ILE A 110 -6.09 11.46 -3.41
C ILE A 110 -6.42 12.14 -2.08
N CYS A 111 -6.51 11.38 -0.98
CA CYS A 111 -6.75 11.93 0.36
C CYS A 111 -5.63 12.86 0.81
N GLU A 112 -4.37 12.46 0.65
CA GLU A 112 -3.20 13.29 0.98
C GLU A 112 -3.15 14.56 0.14
N GLN A 113 -3.38 14.43 -1.17
CA GLN A 113 -3.44 15.57 -2.09
C GLN A 113 -4.55 16.53 -1.67
N THR A 114 -5.75 16.01 -1.39
CA THR A 114 -6.92 16.77 -0.89
C THR A 114 -6.57 17.49 0.41
N PHE A 115 -5.94 16.83 1.37
CA PHE A 115 -5.55 17.42 2.64
C PHE A 115 -4.50 18.53 2.47
N SER A 116 -3.50 18.32 1.61
CA SER A 116 -2.53 19.34 1.27
C SER A 116 -3.18 20.57 0.62
N ILE A 117 -4.15 20.37 -0.28
CA ILE A 117 -4.92 21.45 -0.91
C ILE A 117 -5.74 22.21 0.14
N LEU A 118 -6.42 21.49 1.04
CA LEU A 118 -7.17 22.10 2.14
C LEU A 118 -6.28 22.94 3.04
N ASN A 119 -5.10 22.42 3.38
CA ASN A 119 -4.13 23.11 4.22
C ASN A 119 -3.61 24.40 3.55
N ASN A 120 -3.34 24.36 2.24
CA ASN A 120 -2.94 25.54 1.47
C ASN A 120 -4.08 26.57 1.31
N ASN A 121 -5.34 26.11 1.26
CA ASN A 121 -6.49 26.99 1.12
C ASN A 121 -6.95 27.60 2.46
N LYS A 122 -6.75 26.91 3.59
CA LYS A 122 -6.91 27.45 4.95
C LYS A 122 -5.69 28.30 5.34
N THR A 123 -5.64 29.53 4.85
CA THR A 123 -4.72 30.56 5.37
C THR A 123 -5.46 31.50 6.31
N LYS A 124 -4.77 32.17 7.25
CA LYS A 124 -5.36 33.15 8.20
C LYS A 124 -6.23 34.24 7.55
N ASN A 125 -6.04 34.50 6.25
CA ASN A 125 -6.76 35.50 5.46
C ASN A 125 -7.93 34.92 4.64
N ARG A 126 -8.09 33.58 4.57
CA ARG A 126 -9.13 32.85 3.84
C ARG A 126 -9.92 31.92 4.77
N ASN A 127 -10.37 32.44 5.92
CA ASN A 127 -11.11 31.66 6.92
C ASN A 127 -12.61 31.47 6.58
N ARG A 128 -13.08 32.05 5.46
CA ARG A 128 -14.50 32.07 5.03
C ARG A 128 -14.71 31.43 3.65
N LEU A 129 -14.14 30.26 3.40
CA LEU A 129 -14.56 29.46 2.25
C LEU A 129 -15.98 28.94 2.51
N ALA A 130 -16.96 29.40 1.73
CA ALA A 130 -18.29 28.81 1.71
C ALA A 130 -18.21 27.37 1.17
N ASN A 131 -19.09 26.48 1.64
CA ASN A 131 -19.05 25.06 1.29
C ASN A 131 -19.03 24.82 -0.23
N GLU A 132 -19.76 25.60 -1.04
CA GLU A 132 -19.74 25.45 -2.50
C GLU A 132 -18.38 25.80 -3.13
N SER A 133 -17.72 26.86 -2.64
CA SER A 133 -16.41 27.28 -3.12
C SER A 133 -15.31 26.28 -2.77
N LEU A 134 -15.42 25.62 -1.60
CA LEU A 134 -14.50 24.57 -1.19
C LEU A 134 -14.67 23.31 -2.04
N GLN A 135 -15.91 22.89 -2.29
CA GLN A 135 -16.21 21.76 -3.17
C GLN A 135 -15.68 21.99 -4.59
N ALA A 136 -15.87 23.18 -5.15
CA ALA A 136 -15.35 23.51 -6.48
C ALA A 136 -13.82 23.43 -6.56
N VAL A 137 -13.11 24.01 -5.58
CA VAL A 137 -11.64 23.97 -5.50
C VAL A 137 -11.12 22.55 -5.37
N LEU A 138 -11.71 21.75 -4.48
CA LEU A 138 -11.32 20.35 -4.29
C LEU A 138 -11.54 19.56 -5.58
N ARG A 139 -12.71 19.70 -6.21
CA ARG A 139 -13.05 18.98 -7.44
C ARG A 139 -12.06 19.30 -8.57
N VAL A 140 -11.74 20.57 -8.80
CA VAL A 140 -10.75 20.96 -9.83
C VAL A 140 -9.37 20.41 -9.51
N SER A 141 -8.98 20.41 -8.24
CA SER A 141 -7.61 20.06 -7.83
C SER A 141 -7.36 18.56 -7.68
N THR A 142 -8.41 17.74 -7.52
CA THR A 142 -8.31 16.27 -7.40
C THR A 142 -8.74 15.54 -8.67
N SER A 143 -9.22 16.26 -9.69
CA SER A 143 -9.49 15.70 -11.02
C SER A 143 -8.18 15.63 -11.81
N LYS A 144 -7.84 14.45 -12.32
CA LYS A 144 -6.87 14.27 -13.41
C LYS A 144 -7.61 13.94 -14.70
#